data_AF-A0A1H7LAL7-F1
#
_entry.id   AF-A0A1H7LAL7-F1
#
_cell.length_a   1.000
_cell.length_b   1.000
_cell.length_c   1.000
_cell.angle_alpha   90.00
_cell.angle_beta   90.00
_cell.angle_gamma   90.00
#
_symmetry.space_group_name_H-M   'P 1'
#
loop_
_entity.id
_entity.type
_entity.pdbx_description
1 polymer ?
#
loop_
_entity_poly.entity_id
_entity_poly.type
_entity_poly.pdbx_seq_one_letter_code
_entity_poly.pdbx_strand_id
1 'polypeptide(L)'
;MFLCISGLILPAIVLLSFDHTKCMYNIKRLDYTYGVFGKNAEYYKKLLPEKLPDKCEDYSFVTKGSILAQDYHASSCLMFRTDEETIKYYAEYYSLLCDEIRVENDDSEEKIKGLDSFLKQARISDESRRGEFDNAELYWIDGHFPKGALLDRDSGYVVILT
;
A
#
# COMPACT_ATOMS: atom_id res chain seq x y z
N MET A 1 6.65 33.87 9.17
CA MET A 1 7.78 33.03 8.72
C MET A 1 7.83 31.69 9.46
N PHE A 2 7.89 31.65 10.80
CA PHE A 2 7.85 30.39 11.56
C PHE A 2 6.62 29.49 11.29
N LEU A 3 5.42 30.09 11.16
CA LEU A 3 4.19 29.37 10.81
C LEU A 3 4.20 28.73 9.41
N CYS A 4 4.90 29.34 8.45
CA CYS A 4 4.98 28.82 7.07
C CYS A 4 5.96 27.64 6.97
N ILE A 5 7.03 27.69 7.76
CA ILE A 5 8.02 26.60 7.85
C ILE A 5 7.40 25.39 8.57
N SER A 6 6.65 25.60 9.65
CA SER A 6 5.92 24.51 10.31
C SER A 6 4.90 23.84 9.39
N GLY A 7 4.25 24.60 8.50
CA GLY A 7 3.30 24.04 7.52
C GLY A 7 3.95 23.13 6.48
N LEU A 8 5.26 23.25 6.24
CA LEU A 8 6.01 22.37 5.33
C LEU A 8 6.69 21.21 6.07
N ILE A 9 7.20 21.46 7.28
CA ILE A 9 7.97 20.47 8.04
C ILE A 9 7.04 19.44 8.70
N LEU A 10 5.89 19.86 9.22
CA LEU A 10 5.00 18.97 9.96
C LEU A 10 4.47 17.81 9.09
N PRO A 11 3.96 18.03 7.86
CA PRO A 11 3.53 16.93 6.99
C PRO A 11 4.68 15.99 6.64
N ALA A 12 5.89 16.51 6.40
CA ALA A 12 7.06 15.69 6.13
C ALA A 12 7.44 14.79 7.32
N ILE A 13 7.38 15.31 8.54
CA ILE A 13 7.59 14.50 9.76
C ILE A 13 6.52 13.42 9.86
N VAL A 14 5.25 13.77 9.60
CA VAL A 14 4.14 12.81 9.67
C VAL A 14 4.34 11.65 8.69
N LEU A 15 4.72 11.98 7.46
CA LEU A 15 4.97 11.00 6.40
C LEU A 15 6.13 10.05 6.73
N LEU A 16 7.21 10.57 7.33
CA LEU A 16 8.47 9.81 7.49
C LEU A 16 8.66 9.14 8.86
N SER A 17 7.83 9.46 9.87
CA SER A 17 8.13 9.05 11.26
C SER A 17 7.11 8.10 11.89
N PHE A 18 5.86 8.09 11.41
CA PHE A 18 4.77 7.33 12.05
C PHE A 18 4.41 6.04 11.31
N ASP A 19 5.42 5.27 10.88
CA ASP A 19 5.21 4.05 10.09
C ASP A 19 4.41 3.00 10.88
N HIS A 20 4.60 2.88 12.19
CA HIS A 20 3.95 1.85 13.02
C HIS A 20 2.89 2.42 13.99
N THR A 21 2.43 3.65 13.78
CA THR A 21 1.48 4.32 14.70
C THR A 21 0.07 4.36 14.13
N LYS A 22 -0.75 3.33 14.42
CA LYS A 22 -2.12 3.16 13.87
C LYS A 22 -2.99 4.43 13.97
N CYS A 23 -2.98 5.14 15.10
CA CYS A 23 -3.81 6.33 15.29
C CYS A 23 -3.43 7.52 14.39
N MET A 24 -2.22 7.51 13.82
CA MET A 24 -1.76 8.54 12.88
C MET A 24 -2.17 8.25 11.43
N TYR A 25 -2.78 7.09 11.16
CA TYR A 25 -3.13 6.65 9.81
C TYR A 25 -3.90 7.71 9.02
N ASN A 26 -4.98 8.25 9.59
CA ASN A 26 -5.84 9.19 8.87
C ASN A 26 -5.09 10.45 8.45
N ILE A 27 -4.30 11.03 9.36
CA ILE A 27 -3.52 12.24 9.07
C ILE A 27 -2.43 11.91 8.04
N LYS A 28 -1.72 10.80 8.22
CA LYS A 28 -0.67 10.36 7.30
C LYS A 28 -1.20 10.05 5.91
N ARG A 29 -2.38 9.42 5.79
CA ARG A 29 -3.07 9.17 4.53
C ARG A 29 -3.45 10.48 3.85
N LEU A 30 -3.97 11.45 4.59
CA LEU A 30 -4.33 12.77 4.04
C LEU A 30 -3.09 13.52 3.53
N ASP A 31 -2.03 13.60 4.34
CA ASP A 31 -0.77 14.22 3.96
C ASP A 31 -0.17 13.55 2.73
N TYR A 32 -0.27 12.21 2.65
CA TYR A 32 0.22 11.47 1.49
C TYR A 32 -0.65 11.75 0.26
N THR A 33 -1.96 11.58 0.36
CA THR A 33 -2.87 11.65 -0.78
C THR A 33 -2.95 13.06 -1.35
N TYR A 34 -3.12 14.07 -0.49
CA TYR A 34 -3.31 15.46 -0.90
C TYR A 34 -2.01 16.27 -0.94
N GLY A 35 -1.11 16.04 0.03
CA GLY A 35 0.16 16.76 0.10
C GLY A 35 1.14 16.34 -0.98
N VAL A 36 1.13 15.07 -1.40
CA VAL A 36 2.05 14.55 -2.43
C VAL A 36 1.45 14.67 -3.84
N PHE A 37 0.19 14.28 -4.04
CA PHE A 37 -0.39 14.19 -5.38
C PHE A 37 -1.31 15.35 -5.77
N GLY A 38 -1.69 16.23 -4.82
CA GLY A 38 -2.46 17.43 -5.08
C GLY A 38 -3.72 17.17 -5.92
N LYS A 39 -3.76 17.67 -7.16
CA LYS A 39 -4.90 17.51 -8.08
C LYS A 39 -5.11 16.07 -8.58
N ASN A 40 -4.09 15.21 -8.51
CA ASN A 40 -4.16 13.81 -8.90
C ASN A 40 -4.52 12.88 -7.73
N ALA A 41 -4.84 13.44 -6.56
CA ALA A 41 -5.16 12.73 -5.33
C ALA A 41 -6.29 11.70 -5.49
N GLU A 42 -7.30 11.97 -6.31
CA GLU A 42 -8.51 11.14 -6.42
C GLU A 42 -8.23 9.70 -6.87
N TYR A 43 -7.19 9.47 -7.66
CA TYR A 43 -6.78 8.11 -8.04
C TYR A 43 -6.19 7.35 -6.84
N TYR A 44 -5.19 7.95 -6.17
CA TYR A 44 -4.51 7.35 -5.02
C TYR A 44 -5.40 7.24 -3.78
N LYS A 45 -6.39 8.11 -3.66
CA LYS A 45 -7.42 8.08 -2.62
C LYS A 45 -8.25 6.81 -2.64
N LYS A 46 -8.48 6.22 -3.83
CA LYS A 46 -9.25 4.98 -3.99
C LYS A 46 -8.42 3.75 -3.59
N LEU A 47 -7.10 3.78 -3.78
CA LEU A 47 -6.23 2.67 -3.41
C LEU A 47 -6.14 2.49 -1.89
N LEU A 48 -5.98 3.58 -1.13
CA LEU A 48 -5.85 3.52 0.32
C LEU A 48 -7.22 3.62 1.00
N PRO A 49 -7.58 2.69 1.92
CA PRO A 49 -8.87 2.72 2.60
C PRO A 49 -9.05 4.02 3.38
N GLU A 50 -10.27 4.55 3.46
CA GLU A 50 -10.48 5.84 4.14
C GLU A 50 -10.23 5.75 5.65
N LYS A 51 -10.51 4.58 6.23
CA LYS A 51 -10.25 4.23 7.62
C LYS A 51 -9.65 2.83 7.66
N LEU A 52 -8.84 2.57 8.69
CA LEU A 52 -8.44 1.21 9.01
C LEU A 52 -9.66 0.40 9.47
N PRO A 53 -9.69 -0.91 9.20
CA PRO A 53 -10.73 -1.80 9.72
C PRO A 53 -10.62 -1.92 11.25
N ASP A 54 -11.73 -2.31 11.89
CA ASP A 54 -11.78 -2.47 13.35
C ASP A 54 -10.76 -3.49 13.87
N LYS A 55 -10.58 -4.59 13.13
CA LYS A 55 -9.48 -5.54 13.35
C LYS A 55 -8.32 -5.18 12.45
N CYS A 56 -7.28 -4.60 13.01
CA CYS A 56 -6.10 -4.17 12.27
C CYS A 56 -4.88 -4.41 13.15
N GLU A 57 -4.19 -5.53 12.96
CA GLU A 57 -2.97 -5.92 13.67
C GLU A 57 -1.73 -5.82 12.78
N ASP A 58 -0.53 -5.91 13.37
CA ASP A 58 0.74 -5.85 12.64
C ASP A 58 0.87 -4.67 11.65
N TYR A 59 0.31 -3.53 12.04
CA TYR A 59 0.18 -2.35 11.19
C TYR A 59 1.54 -1.72 10.85
N SER A 60 1.68 -1.35 9.59
CA SER A 60 2.76 -0.51 9.07
C SER A 60 2.24 0.33 7.90
N PHE A 61 2.53 1.62 7.87
CA PHE A 61 2.26 2.48 6.71
C PHE A 61 3.50 3.28 6.37
N VAL A 62 4.32 2.77 5.46
CA VAL A 62 5.58 3.39 5.04
C VAL A 62 5.31 4.29 3.84
N THR A 63 5.83 5.52 3.85
CA THR A 63 5.81 6.41 2.69
C THR A 63 7.23 6.71 2.22
N LYS A 64 7.41 6.83 0.92
CA LYS A 64 8.70 7.11 0.27
C LYS A 64 8.52 8.28 -0.69
N GLY A 65 9.47 9.20 -0.69
CA GLY A 65 9.58 10.26 -1.69
C GLY A 65 11.04 10.45 -2.08
N SER A 66 11.32 10.64 -3.37
CA SER A 66 12.63 11.07 -3.87
C SER A 66 12.55 12.57 -4.18
N ILE A 67 13.40 13.38 -3.55
CA ILE A 67 13.46 14.85 -3.77
C ILE A 67 14.33 15.18 -5.00
N LEU A 68 14.95 14.21 -5.66
CA LEU A 68 15.87 14.44 -6.79
C LEU A 68 15.14 14.62 -8.13
N ALA A 69 14.75 15.87 -8.37
CA ALA A 69 14.56 16.68 -9.59
C ALA A 69 14.18 16.10 -10.99
N GLN A 70 14.19 14.80 -11.29
CA GLN A 70 13.78 14.35 -12.65
C GLN A 70 12.80 13.17 -12.67
N ASP A 71 12.72 12.34 -11.63
CA ASP A 71 11.76 11.23 -11.56
C ASP A 71 11.11 11.17 -10.16
N TYR A 72 10.18 12.09 -9.89
CA TYR A 72 9.43 12.10 -8.64
C TYR A 72 8.42 10.94 -8.62
N HIS A 73 8.84 9.80 -8.07
CA HIS A 73 7.95 8.68 -7.77
C HIS A 73 7.76 8.56 -6.27
N ALA A 74 6.80 9.31 -5.74
CA ALA A 74 6.31 9.04 -4.40
C ALA A 74 5.55 7.70 -4.42
N SER A 75 5.85 6.86 -3.42
CA SER A 75 5.17 5.59 -3.22
C SER A 75 4.85 5.38 -1.76
N SER A 76 3.89 4.51 -1.48
CA SER A 76 3.57 4.10 -0.12
C SER A 76 3.25 2.62 -0.05
N CYS A 77 3.42 2.06 1.13
CA CYS A 77 3.10 0.67 1.44
C CYS A 77 2.35 0.64 2.77
N LEU A 78 1.06 0.32 2.70
CA LEU A 78 0.23 0.04 3.86
C LEU A 78 0.17 -1.48 4.04
N MET A 79 0.46 -1.95 5.24
CA MET A 79 0.44 -3.36 5.62
C MET A 79 -0.27 -3.51 6.95
N PHE A 80 -1.10 -4.53 7.08
CA PHE A 80 -1.70 -4.94 8.35
C PHE A 80 -2.26 -6.36 8.21
N ARG A 81 -2.60 -6.97 9.35
CA ARG A 81 -3.41 -8.18 9.43
C ARG A 81 -4.83 -7.85 9.87
N THR A 82 -5.80 -8.56 9.32
CA THR A 82 -7.21 -8.39 9.64
C THR A 82 -7.94 -9.73 9.60
N ASP A 83 -9.24 -9.71 9.80
CA ASP A 83 -10.08 -10.89 9.72
C ASP A 83 -10.56 -11.20 8.30
N GLU A 84 -11.01 -12.44 8.09
CA GLU A 84 -11.46 -12.95 6.79
C GLU A 84 -12.62 -12.13 6.18
N GLU A 85 -13.55 -11.61 6.99
CA GLU A 85 -14.67 -10.81 6.51
C GLU A 85 -14.19 -9.50 5.88
N THR A 86 -13.25 -8.84 6.55
CA THR A 86 -12.58 -7.63 6.03
C THR A 86 -11.79 -7.93 4.76
N ILE A 87 -11.07 -9.06 4.68
CA ILE A 87 -10.34 -9.44 3.46
C ILE A 87 -11.28 -9.68 2.31
N LYS A 88 -12.40 -10.38 2.52
CA LYS A 88 -13.40 -10.60 1.50
C LYS A 88 -13.99 -9.29 0.98
N TYR A 89 -14.27 -8.34 1.87
CA TYR A 89 -14.70 -7.00 1.48
C TYR A 89 -13.66 -6.30 0.60
N TYR A 90 -12.37 -6.35 0.96
CA TYR A 90 -11.32 -5.77 0.15
C TYR A 90 -11.14 -6.48 -1.19
N ALA A 91 -11.26 -7.80 -1.24
CA ALA A 91 -11.24 -8.57 -2.49
C ALA A 91 -12.34 -8.09 -3.46
N GLU A 92 -13.57 -7.97 -2.96
CA GLU A 92 -14.70 -7.42 -3.73
C GLU A 92 -14.41 -5.98 -4.19
N TYR A 93 -13.91 -5.12 -3.29
CA TYR A 93 -13.58 -3.74 -3.61
C TYR A 93 -12.50 -3.61 -4.71
N TYR A 94 -11.36 -4.29 -4.54
CA TYR A 94 -10.25 -4.21 -5.48
C TYR A 94 -10.55 -4.92 -6.80
N SER A 95 -11.40 -5.95 -6.82
CA SER A 95 -11.84 -6.58 -8.07
C SER A 95 -12.55 -5.62 -9.03
N LEU A 96 -13.20 -4.59 -8.50
CA LEU A 96 -13.88 -3.55 -9.29
C LEU A 96 -12.94 -2.41 -9.72
N LEU A 97 -11.82 -2.26 -9.00
CA LEU A 97 -10.89 -1.14 -9.18
C LEU A 97 -9.69 -1.52 -10.08
N CYS A 98 -9.31 -2.80 -10.10
CA CYS A 98 -8.06 -3.28 -10.69
C CYS A 98 -8.25 -3.85 -12.10
N ASP A 99 -7.21 -3.72 -12.92
CA ASP A 99 -7.23 -4.19 -14.32
C ASP A 99 -6.94 -5.69 -14.41
N GLU A 100 -6.20 -6.24 -13.45
CA GLU A 100 -5.78 -7.62 -13.44
C GLU A 100 -5.82 -8.22 -12.02
N ILE A 101 -6.23 -9.49 -11.92
CA ILE A 101 -6.25 -10.27 -10.69
C ILE A 101 -5.39 -11.53 -10.92
N ARG A 102 -4.41 -11.76 -10.06
CA ARG A 102 -3.51 -12.93 -10.11
C ARG A 102 -3.60 -13.69 -8.79
N VAL A 103 -3.79 -15.01 -8.90
CA VAL A 103 -3.69 -15.93 -7.76
C VAL A 103 -2.35 -16.65 -7.89
N GLU A 104 -1.55 -16.71 -6.82
CA GLU A 104 -0.19 -17.28 -6.86
C GLU A 104 -0.17 -18.78 -7.19
N ASN A 105 -1.23 -19.53 -6.84
CA ASN A 105 -1.41 -20.95 -7.18
C ASN A 105 -1.53 -21.30 -8.68
N ASP A 106 -1.42 -20.32 -9.58
CA ASP A 106 -1.43 -20.55 -11.03
C ASP A 106 0.00 -20.44 -11.57
N ASP A 107 0.60 -21.59 -11.92
CA ASP A 107 2.02 -21.85 -12.24
C ASP A 107 2.59 -21.10 -13.46
N SER A 108 1.99 -19.99 -13.90
CA SER A 108 2.54 -19.23 -15.02
C SER A 108 3.76 -18.39 -14.61
N GLU A 109 4.87 -18.52 -15.34
CA GLU A 109 6.11 -17.78 -15.07
C GLU A 109 5.93 -16.25 -15.01
N GLU A 110 4.94 -15.70 -15.71
CA GLU A 110 4.63 -14.26 -15.69
C GLU A 110 3.94 -13.81 -14.39
N LYS A 111 3.16 -14.68 -13.74
CA LYS A 111 2.51 -14.38 -12.46
C LYS A 111 3.53 -14.34 -11.32
N ILE A 112 4.43 -15.33 -11.26
CA ILE A 112 5.53 -15.41 -10.30
C ILE A 112 6.40 -14.14 -10.36
N LYS A 113 6.72 -13.66 -11.57
CA LYS A 113 7.48 -12.40 -11.77
C LYS A 113 6.73 -11.16 -11.26
N GLY A 114 5.41 -11.13 -11.37
CA GLY A 114 4.58 -10.02 -10.90
C GLY A 114 4.56 -9.91 -9.37
N LEU A 115 4.34 -11.04 -8.68
CA LEU A 115 4.34 -11.07 -7.23
C LEU A 115 5.71 -10.74 -6.64
N ASP A 116 6.79 -11.33 -7.17
CA ASP A 116 8.15 -11.03 -6.72
C ASP A 116 8.49 -9.54 -6.89
N SER A 117 8.04 -8.92 -7.97
CA SER A 117 8.17 -7.48 -8.19
C SER A 117 7.38 -6.66 -7.16
N PHE A 118 6.14 -7.06 -6.86
CA PHE A 118 5.28 -6.42 -5.86
C PHE A 118 5.90 -6.50 -4.45
N LEU A 119 6.26 -7.71 -3.99
CA LEU A 119 6.86 -7.95 -2.69
C LEU A 119 8.17 -7.17 -2.51
N LYS A 120 9.02 -7.15 -3.55
CA LYS A 120 10.25 -6.35 -3.56
C LYS A 120 9.97 -4.86 -3.34
N GLN A 121 8.93 -4.31 -3.96
CA GLN A 121 8.58 -2.90 -3.79
C GLN A 121 7.95 -2.59 -2.43
N ALA A 122 7.16 -3.53 -1.89
CA ALA A 122 6.71 -3.53 -0.51
C ALA A 122 7.87 -3.71 0.50
N ARG A 123 9.09 -4.02 0.04
CA ARG A 123 10.25 -4.38 0.87
C ARG A 123 9.99 -5.61 1.76
N ILE A 124 9.14 -6.49 1.27
CA ILE A 124 8.93 -7.83 1.79
C ILE A 124 9.90 -8.73 1.00
N SER A 125 11.20 -8.59 1.30
CA SER A 125 12.28 -9.24 0.55
C SER A 125 12.87 -10.46 1.26
N ASP A 126 12.30 -10.84 2.41
CA ASP A 126 12.75 -12.00 3.15
C ASP A 126 12.11 -13.24 2.52
N GLU A 127 12.91 -14.11 1.90
CA GLU A 127 12.43 -15.36 1.27
C GLU A 127 11.61 -16.21 2.23
N SER A 128 11.88 -16.10 3.54
CA SER A 128 11.11 -16.79 4.59
C SER A 128 9.65 -16.33 4.69
N ARG A 129 9.34 -15.10 4.25
CA ARG A 129 7.99 -14.53 4.27
C ARG A 129 7.24 -14.70 2.96
N ARG A 130 7.93 -15.12 1.89
CA ARG A 130 7.30 -15.42 0.60
C ARG A 130 6.24 -16.52 0.77
N GLY A 131 6.58 -17.57 1.52
CA GLY A 131 5.67 -18.67 1.83
C GLY A 131 4.42 -18.27 2.64
N GLU A 132 4.38 -17.07 3.23
CA GLU A 132 3.16 -16.56 3.87
C GLU A 132 2.10 -16.13 2.84
N PHE A 133 2.47 -16.00 1.56
CA PHE A 133 1.60 -15.48 0.50
C PHE A 133 1.24 -16.52 -0.57
N ASP A 134 1.57 -17.80 -0.38
CA ASP A 134 1.37 -18.86 -1.39
C ASP A 134 -0.06 -18.93 -1.97
N ASN A 135 -1.07 -18.51 -1.19
CA ASN A 135 -2.48 -18.49 -1.58
C ASN A 135 -3.04 -17.06 -1.78
N ALA A 136 -2.17 -16.06 -1.88
CA ALA A 136 -2.56 -14.67 -1.95
C ALA A 136 -3.15 -14.30 -3.32
N GLU A 137 -4.09 -13.37 -3.27
CA GLU A 137 -4.69 -12.72 -4.42
C GLU A 137 -4.02 -11.35 -4.62
N LEU A 138 -3.34 -11.18 -5.75
CA LEU A 138 -2.73 -9.92 -6.16
C LEU A 138 -3.66 -9.18 -7.14
N TYR A 139 -4.11 -8.02 -6.70
CA TYR A 139 -4.92 -7.07 -7.44
C TYR A 139 -4.01 -5.97 -8.00
N TRP A 140 -3.85 -5.91 -9.31
CA TRP A 140 -2.89 -5.04 -9.98
C TRP A 140 -3.58 -3.89 -10.74
N ILE A 141 -3.09 -2.67 -10.55
CA ILE A 141 -3.58 -1.49 -11.26
C ILE A 141 -2.44 -0.87 -12.06
N ASP A 142 -2.60 -0.87 -13.39
CA ASP A 142 -1.81 -0.23 -14.46
C ASP A 142 -0.34 0.19 -14.22
N GLY A 143 0.53 -0.14 -15.20
CA GLY A 143 1.80 0.56 -15.43
C GLY A 143 3.10 -0.20 -15.15
N HIS A 144 4.22 0.49 -15.36
CA HIS A 144 5.59 -0.01 -15.19
C HIS A 144 5.99 -0.34 -13.73
N PHE A 145 5.21 0.13 -12.74
CA PHE A 145 5.47 -0.05 -11.32
C PHE A 145 4.27 -0.73 -10.63
N PRO A 146 4.48 -1.73 -9.76
CA PRO A 146 3.39 -2.42 -9.07
C PRO A 146 2.61 -1.46 -8.17
N LYS A 147 1.34 -1.24 -8.49
CA LYS A 147 0.34 -0.59 -7.64
C LYS A 147 -0.86 -1.51 -7.50
N GLY A 148 -1.53 -1.43 -6.34
CA GLY A 148 -2.69 -2.26 -6.05
C GLY A 148 -2.61 -2.91 -4.68
N ALA A 149 -3.18 -4.10 -4.54
CA ALA A 149 -3.31 -4.78 -3.26
C ALA A 149 -2.95 -6.26 -3.37
N LEU A 150 -2.25 -6.78 -2.37
CA LEU A 150 -2.04 -8.20 -2.14
C LEU A 150 -2.85 -8.59 -0.91
N LEU A 151 -3.75 -9.56 -1.06
CA LEU A 151 -4.65 -10.03 -0.01
C LEU A 151 -4.39 -11.51 0.22
N ASP A 152 -3.98 -11.87 1.43
CA ASP A 152 -3.79 -13.27 1.82
C ASP A 152 -4.77 -13.67 2.91
N ARG A 153 -5.68 -14.59 2.57
CA ARG A 153 -6.75 -15.04 3.48
C ARG A 153 -6.23 -15.91 4.61
N ASP A 154 -5.16 -16.67 4.37
CA ASP A 154 -4.68 -17.68 5.33
C ASP A 154 -3.96 -17.03 6.51
N SER A 155 -3.08 -16.06 6.24
CA SER A 155 -2.35 -15.30 7.25
C SER A 155 -3.08 -14.04 7.72
N GLY A 156 -4.14 -13.65 7.01
CA GLY A 156 -4.89 -12.43 7.28
C GLY A 156 -4.22 -11.15 6.75
N TYR A 157 -3.15 -11.25 5.97
CA TYR A 157 -2.38 -10.09 5.51
C TYR A 157 -3.09 -9.29 4.42
N VAL A 158 -3.00 -7.98 4.55
CA VAL A 158 -3.35 -6.99 3.54
C VAL A 158 -2.13 -6.12 3.29
N VAL A 159 -1.70 -6.03 2.03
CA VAL A 159 -0.59 -5.16 1.60
C VAL A 159 -1.07 -4.29 0.45
N ILE A 160 -0.99 -2.97 0.57
CA ILE A 160 -1.46 -2.03 -0.44
C ILE A 160 -0.29 -1.14 -0.86
N LEU A 161 -0.01 -1.11 -2.17
CA LEU A 161 1.02 -0.27 -2.80
C LEU A 161 0.39 0.82 -3.67
N THR A 162 0.93 2.03 -3.54
CA THR A 162 0.54 3.21 -4.34
C THR A 162 1.73 3.79 -5.09
#